data_AF-A0A4R6KRQ3-F1
#
_entry.id   AF-A0A4R6KRQ3-F1
#
_cell.length_a   1.000
_cell.length_b   1.000
_cell.length_c   1.000
_cell.angle_alpha   90.00
_cell.angle_beta   90.00
_cell.angle_gamma   90.00
#
_symmetry.space_group_name_H-M   'P 1'
#
loop_
_entity.id
_entity.type
_entity.pdbx_description
1 polymer ?
#
loop_
_entity_poly.entity_id
_entity_poly.type
_entity_poly.pdbx_seq_one_letter_code
_entity_poly.pdbx_strand_id
1 'polypeptide(L)'
;MSSRRFRLIRHQDVSGVSGTGPVAEGVQFTDGSVALRWYGDYPTTTVWDGIESVVAIHGHGGATTVEWLDPERGPDPDLQLPPRESLRPRPWPDLHSAPEPQDPDPLHSERDLGSNGAAPPSTWSSYRVFG
;
A
#
# COMPACT_ATOMS: atom_id res chain seq x y z
N MET A 1 21.46 -3.67 2.43
CA MET A 1 21.19 -2.22 2.34
C MET A 1 19.90 -1.95 3.10
N SER A 2 19.74 -0.78 3.72
CA SER A 2 18.49 -0.34 4.34
C SER A 2 17.63 0.44 3.34
N SER A 3 16.31 0.43 3.55
CA SER A 3 15.42 1.38 2.91
C SER A 3 15.62 2.79 3.49
N ARG A 4 15.25 3.81 2.73
CA ARG A 4 15.41 5.21 3.12
C ARG A 4 14.10 5.97 3.02
N ARG A 5 13.70 6.61 4.11
CA ARG A 5 12.50 7.45 4.17
C ARG A 5 12.82 8.86 3.66
N PHE A 6 11.83 9.49 3.06
CA PHE A 6 11.90 10.87 2.60
C PHE A 6 10.54 11.56 2.68
N ARG A 7 10.56 12.89 2.51
CA ARG A 7 9.39 13.73 2.27
C ARG A 7 9.51 14.47 0.95
N LEU A 8 8.38 14.75 0.31
CA LEU A 8 8.32 15.74 -0.78
C LEU A 8 7.95 17.09 -0.19
N ILE A 9 8.82 18.07 -0.39
CA ILE A 9 8.65 19.44 0.08
C ILE A 9 8.30 20.32 -1.11
N ARG A 10 7.09 20.87 -1.12
CA ARG A 10 6.59 21.80 -2.12
C ARG A 10 6.94 23.23 -1.72
N HIS A 11 7.77 23.90 -2.50
CA HIS A 11 8.15 25.30 -2.30
C HIS A 11 7.18 26.27 -2.98
N GLN A 12 6.57 25.84 -4.08
CA GLN A 12 5.61 26.66 -4.83
C GLN A 12 4.39 25.84 -5.21
N ASP A 13 3.22 26.30 -4.80
CA ASP A 13 1.95 25.67 -5.16
C ASP A 13 1.40 26.24 -6.47
N VAL A 14 1.96 25.78 -7.58
CA VAL A 14 1.59 26.26 -8.93
C VAL A 14 0.13 25.95 -9.30
N SER A 15 -0.50 24.96 -8.67
CA SER A 15 -1.89 24.59 -8.93
C SER A 15 -2.89 25.26 -7.99
N GLY A 16 -2.43 25.77 -6.83
CA GLY A 16 -3.29 26.33 -5.78
C GLY A 16 -4.13 25.28 -5.03
N VAL A 17 -3.84 23.98 -5.20
CA VAL A 17 -4.65 22.88 -4.65
C VAL A 17 -4.07 22.34 -3.34
N SER A 18 -2.75 22.20 -3.24
CA SER A 18 -2.14 21.41 -2.15
C SER A 18 -1.35 22.24 -1.14
N GLY A 19 -1.19 23.55 -1.37
CA GLY A 19 -0.35 24.42 -0.56
C GLY A 19 1.14 24.10 -0.69
N THR A 20 1.93 24.72 0.18
CA THR A 20 3.39 24.57 0.29
C THR A 20 3.76 23.78 1.55
N GLY A 21 4.98 23.25 1.60
CA GLY A 21 5.50 22.44 2.70
C GLY A 21 5.51 20.95 2.38
N PRO A 22 5.53 20.07 3.39
CA PRO A 22 5.46 18.62 3.19
C PRO A 22 4.12 18.22 2.57
N VAL A 23 4.16 17.63 1.38
CA VAL A 23 2.95 17.21 0.63
C VAL A 23 2.83 15.69 0.48
N ALA A 24 3.92 14.97 0.72
CA ALA A 24 3.95 13.51 0.72
C ALA A 24 5.11 12.99 1.58
N GLU A 25 5.01 11.75 2.01
CA GLU A 25 6.11 10.93 2.50
C GLU A 25 6.35 9.73 1.59
N GLY A 26 7.55 9.17 1.65
CA GLY A 26 7.85 7.95 0.92
C GLY A 26 9.01 7.18 1.49
N VAL A 27 9.19 5.99 0.94
CA VAL A 27 10.31 5.09 1.23
C VAL A 27 10.88 4.63 -0.09
N GLN A 28 12.19 4.80 -0.28
CA GLN A 28 12.95 4.09 -1.30
C GLN A 28 13.43 2.76 -0.73
N PHE A 29 13.02 1.66 -1.35
CA PHE A 29 13.45 0.32 -1.01
C PHE A 29 14.85 0.03 -1.53
N THR A 30 15.39 -1.10 -1.07
CA THR A 30 16.77 -1.49 -1.31
C THR A 30 17.04 -1.85 -2.77
N ASP A 31 16.01 -2.29 -3.50
CA ASP A 31 16.02 -2.53 -4.94
C ASP A 31 15.85 -1.25 -5.78
N GLY A 32 15.67 -0.09 -5.14
CA GLY A 32 15.50 1.21 -5.79
C GLY A 32 14.05 1.65 -5.96
N SER A 33 13.10 0.71 -5.89
CA SER A 33 11.66 1.02 -5.99
C SER A 33 11.22 1.96 -4.87
N VAL A 34 10.15 2.73 -5.11
CA VAL A 34 9.66 3.76 -4.19
C VAL A 34 8.18 3.56 -3.93
N ALA A 35 7.78 3.56 -2.66
CA ALA A 35 6.40 3.80 -2.26
C ALA A 35 6.26 5.26 -1.81
N LEU A 36 5.24 5.96 -2.33
CA LEU A 36 4.94 7.35 -2.03
C LEU A 36 3.50 7.48 -1.54
N ARG A 37 3.29 8.16 -0.41
CA ARG A 37 1.98 8.46 0.19
C ARG A 37 1.74 9.96 0.18
N TRP A 38 0.73 10.39 -0.55
CA TRP A 38 0.28 11.79 -0.56
C TRP A 38 -0.53 12.11 0.69
N TYR A 39 -0.32 13.31 1.23
CA TYR A 39 -1.15 13.87 2.29
C TYR A 39 -2.41 14.56 1.73
N GLY A 40 -3.30 14.99 2.60
CA GLY A 40 -4.53 15.73 2.26
C GLY A 40 -5.81 14.90 2.40
N ASP A 41 -6.94 15.47 1.96
CA ASP A 41 -8.29 14.90 2.15
C ASP A 41 -8.52 13.61 1.35
N TYR A 42 -7.78 13.43 0.25
CA TYR A 42 -7.87 12.26 -0.63
C TYR A 42 -6.49 11.59 -0.76
N PRO A 43 -5.99 10.99 0.33
CA PRO A 43 -4.62 10.52 0.38
C PRO A 43 -4.45 9.25 -0.48
N THR A 44 -3.52 9.29 -1.42
CA THR A 44 -3.26 8.23 -2.39
C THR A 44 -1.87 7.64 -2.18
N THR A 45 -1.73 6.34 -2.37
CA THR A 45 -0.43 5.64 -2.37
C THR A 45 -0.07 5.24 -3.79
N THR A 46 1.16 5.53 -4.19
CA THR A 46 1.70 5.18 -5.52
C THR A 46 3.03 4.45 -5.38
N VAL A 47 3.34 3.60 -6.35
CA VAL A 47 4.61 2.87 -6.42
C VAL A 47 5.33 3.27 -7.71
N TRP A 48 6.64 3.43 -7.62
CA TRP A 48 7.51 3.89 -8.70
C TRP A 48 8.75 3.00 -8.78
N ASP A 49 9.34 2.88 -9.97
CA ASP A 49 10.58 2.11 -10.16
C ASP A 49 11.80 2.77 -9.50
N GLY A 50 11.75 4.09 -9.28
CA GLY A 50 12.88 4.87 -8.74
C GLY A 50 12.47 6.27 -8.27
N ILE A 51 13.36 6.91 -7.51
CA ILE A 51 13.14 8.27 -7.00
C ILE A 51 13.22 9.31 -8.14
N GLU A 52 13.98 9.01 -9.18
CA GLU A 52 14.15 9.82 -10.38
C GLU A 52 12.82 10.02 -11.09
N SER A 53 11.99 8.98 -11.19
CA SER A 53 10.64 9.07 -11.77
C SER A 53 9.72 9.97 -10.96
N VAL A 54 9.79 9.89 -9.63
CA VAL A 54 9.05 10.78 -8.72
C VAL A 54 9.46 12.23 -8.95
N VAL A 55 10.77 12.52 -9.02
CA VAL A 55 11.30 13.87 -9.24
C VAL A 55 10.96 14.39 -10.63
N ALA A 56 11.05 13.56 -11.67
CA ALA A 56 10.77 13.95 -13.04
C ALA A 56 9.31 14.43 -13.20
N ILE A 57 8.36 13.75 -12.56
CA ILE A 57 6.94 14.06 -12.71
C ILE A 57 6.46 15.10 -11.68
N HIS A 58 6.95 15.05 -10.45
CA HIS A 58 6.44 15.89 -9.35
C HIS A 58 7.39 17.02 -8.92
N GLY A 59 8.63 17.03 -9.40
CA GLY A 59 9.64 18.03 -9.03
C GLY A 59 9.38 19.42 -9.61
N HIS A 60 8.68 19.49 -10.77
CA HIS A 60 8.28 20.74 -11.43
C HIS A 60 9.39 21.80 -11.47
N GLY A 61 10.58 21.44 -11.97
CA GLY A 61 11.71 22.37 -12.10
C GLY A 61 12.29 22.86 -10.77
N GLY A 62 12.09 22.12 -9.69
CA GLY A 62 12.55 22.49 -8.34
C GLY A 62 11.47 23.10 -7.45
N ALA A 63 10.23 23.27 -7.95
CA ALA A 63 9.09 23.68 -7.12
C ALA A 63 8.71 22.62 -6.07
N THR A 64 9.11 21.36 -6.27
CA THR A 64 9.07 20.30 -5.24
C THR A 64 10.42 19.61 -5.15
N THR A 65 10.93 19.39 -3.94
CA THR A 65 12.21 18.70 -3.69
C THR A 65 12.05 17.51 -2.75
N VAL A 66 12.99 16.57 -2.82
CA VAL A 66 13.07 15.43 -1.89
C VAL A 66 13.90 15.82 -0.66
N GLU A 67 13.34 15.64 0.52
CA GLU A 67 14.05 15.72 1.81
C GLU A 67 14.24 14.30 2.37
N TRP A 68 15.48 13.81 2.40
CA TRP A 68 15.79 12.49 2.98
C TRP A 68 15.86 12.56 4.51
N LEU A 69 15.16 11.64 5.17
CA LEU A 69 15.10 11.56 6.64
C LEU A 69 16.14 10.60 7.22
N ASP A 70 16.57 9.63 6.41
CA ASP A 70 17.56 8.63 6.79
C ASP A 70 18.90 8.92 6.08
N PRO A 71 20.05 8.57 6.70
CA PRO A 71 21.36 8.71 6.10
C PRO A 71 21.49 7.89 4.80
N GLU A 72 22.61 8.09 4.08
CA GLU A 72 22.90 7.34 2.84
C GLU A 72 22.81 5.82 3.00
N ARG A 73 22.52 5.11 1.89
CA ARG A 73 22.29 3.66 1.90
C ARG A 73 23.45 2.94 2.62
N GLY A 74 23.15 2.32 3.75
CA GLY A 74 24.07 1.47 4.52
C GLY A 74 23.56 0.03 4.59
N PRO A 75 24.38 -0.94 5.04
CA PRO A 75 23.87 -2.26 5.39
C PRO A 75 22.72 -2.13 6.39
N ASP A 76 21.66 -2.92 6.21
CA ASP A 76 20.55 -2.93 7.15
C ASP A 76 21.05 -3.60 8.43
N PRO A 77 21.11 -2.88 9.57
CA PRO A 77 21.69 -3.41 10.80
C PRO A 77 20.86 -4.55 11.40
N ASP A 78 19.56 -4.63 11.08
CA ASP A 78 18.62 -5.58 11.67
C ASP A 78 18.31 -6.76 10.75
N LEU A 79 18.70 -6.69 9.47
CA LEU A 79 18.46 -7.74 8.49
C LEU A 79 19.47 -8.89 8.65
N GLN A 80 19.17 -9.82 9.55
CA GLN A 80 19.86 -11.13 9.64
C GLN A 80 19.25 -12.18 8.69
N LEU A 81 18.71 -11.77 7.55
CA LEU A 81 18.13 -12.69 6.58
C LEU A 81 19.17 -13.07 5.52
N PRO A 82 19.25 -14.35 5.12
CA PRO A 82 20.13 -14.74 4.02
C PRO A 82 19.66 -14.03 2.72
N PRO A 83 20.56 -13.76 1.76
CA PRO A 83 20.22 -13.08 0.51
C PRO A 83 19.00 -13.72 -0.15
N ARG A 84 18.06 -12.93 -0.68
CA ARG A 84 16.80 -13.44 -1.26
C ARG A 84 17.04 -14.46 -2.38
N GLU A 85 18.17 -14.37 -3.08
CA GLU A 85 18.66 -15.34 -4.07
C GLU A 85 18.87 -16.76 -3.52
N SER A 86 19.07 -16.89 -2.21
CA SER A 86 19.17 -18.18 -1.51
C SER A 86 17.80 -18.76 -1.11
N LEU A 87 16.74 -17.96 -1.13
CA LEU A 87 15.38 -18.42 -0.89
C LEU A 87 14.78 -18.90 -2.22
N ARG A 88 14.79 -20.22 -2.45
CA ARG A 88 14.14 -20.80 -3.63
C ARG A 88 12.66 -20.39 -3.66
N PRO A 89 12.11 -19.96 -4.82
CA PRO A 89 10.67 -19.78 -4.96
C PRO A 89 9.97 -21.10 -4.59
N ARG A 90 9.05 -21.05 -3.63
CA ARG A 90 8.17 -22.20 -3.39
C ARG A 90 7.05 -22.14 -4.44
N PRO A 91 6.90 -23.17 -5.29
CA PRO A 91 5.77 -23.22 -6.21
C PRO A 91 4.48 -23.26 -5.41
N TRP A 92 3.42 -22.65 -5.95
CA TRP A 92 2.08 -22.88 -5.44
C TRP A 92 1.73 -24.38 -5.60
N PRO A 93 1.13 -25.06 -4.59
CA PRO A 93 0.49 -24.57 -3.36
C PRO A 93 1.39 -24.54 -2.10
N ASP A 94 2.66 -24.95 -2.20
CA ASP A 94 3.57 -25.17 -1.05
C ASP A 94 3.93 -23.89 -0.25
N LEU A 95 3.50 -22.72 -0.73
CA LEU A 95 3.71 -21.44 -0.06
C LEU A 95 2.73 -21.24 1.11
N HIS A 96 1.50 -21.75 0.99
CA HIS A 96 0.42 -21.57 1.96
C HIS A 96 -0.64 -22.68 1.83
N SER A 97 -0.33 -23.92 2.22
CA SER A 97 -1.43 -24.81 2.59
C SER A 97 -2.12 -24.16 3.79
N ALA A 98 -3.34 -23.65 3.61
CA ALA A 98 -4.17 -23.27 4.75
C ALA A 98 -4.24 -24.50 5.67
N PRO A 99 -4.05 -24.34 7.00
CA PRO A 99 -4.27 -25.45 7.90
C PRO A 99 -5.67 -26.02 7.63
N GLU A 100 -5.77 -27.35 7.60
CA GLU A 100 -7.06 -28.02 7.45
C GLU A 100 -8.04 -27.44 8.47
N PRO A 101 -9.30 -27.14 8.09
CA PRO A 101 -10.28 -26.62 9.03
C PRO A 101 -10.29 -27.50 10.27
N GLN A 102 -9.83 -26.97 11.41
CA GLN A 102 -10.03 -27.63 12.68
C GLN A 102 -11.54 -27.62 12.94
N ASP A 103 -12.06 -28.72 13.51
CA ASP A 103 -13.47 -29.01 13.82
C ASP A 103 -14.39 -27.78 13.89
N PRO A 104 -15.63 -27.85 13.36
CA PRO A 104 -16.51 -26.69 13.29
C PRO A 104 -16.59 -26.02 14.67
N ASP A 105 -16.20 -24.74 14.70
CA ASP A 105 -16.33 -23.87 15.86
C ASP A 105 -17.73 -24.09 16.46
N PRO A 106 -17.86 -24.53 17.73
CA PRO A 106 -19.17 -24.81 18.33
C PRO A 106 -20.09 -23.57 18.33
N LEU A 107 -19.55 -22.36 18.10
CA LEU A 107 -20.32 -21.13 17.89
C LEU A 107 -21.08 -21.08 16.56
N HIS A 108 -20.73 -21.93 15.59
CA HIS A 108 -21.43 -22.14 14.32
C HIS A 108 -22.14 -23.50 14.27
N SER A 109 -22.58 -24.02 15.43
CA SER A 109 -23.65 -25.03 15.42
C SER A 109 -24.90 -24.40 14.80
N GLU A 110 -25.40 -25.03 13.74
CA GLU A 110 -26.60 -24.58 13.05
C GLU A 110 -27.71 -24.34 14.08
N ARG A 111 -28.10 -23.07 14.24
CA ARG A 111 -29.32 -22.77 14.97
C ARG A 111 -30.44 -23.43 14.20
N ASP A 112 -31.00 -24.45 14.81
CA ASP A 112 -32.23 -25.14 14.46
C ASP A 112 -33.21 -24.11 13.84
N LEU A 113 -33.30 -24.11 12.50
CA LEU A 113 -34.24 -23.27 11.76
C LEU A 113 -35.61 -23.88 11.98
N GLY A 114 -36.17 -23.61 13.15
CA GLY A 114 -37.57 -23.80 13.44
C GLY A 114 -38.38 -23.22 12.30
N SER A 115 -39.14 -24.09 11.65
CA SER A 115 -40.22 -23.81 10.71
C SER A 115 -40.86 -22.44 10.94
N ASN A 116 -40.55 -21.47 10.08
CA ASN A 116 -41.45 -20.38 9.72
C ASN A 116 -41.04 -19.84 8.35
N GLY A 117 -41.57 -20.49 7.30
CA GLY A 117 -41.49 -19.98 5.95
C GLY A 117 -42.27 -18.68 5.82
N ALA A 118 -41.56 -17.59 5.54
CA ALA A 118 -42.10 -16.41 4.90
C ALA A 118 -41.04 -15.86 3.93
N ALA A 119 -41.38 -15.78 2.64
CA ALA A 119 -40.51 -15.27 1.60
C ALA A 119 -40.19 -13.78 1.81
N PRO A 120 -38.97 -13.30 1.51
CA PRO A 120 -38.65 -11.89 1.60
C PRO A 120 -39.31 -11.09 0.46
N PRO A 121 -39.78 -9.85 0.72
CA PRO A 121 -40.46 -9.05 -0.29
C PRO A 121 -39.52 -8.48 -1.36
N SER A 122 -40.07 -8.38 -2.56
CA SER A 122 -39.43 -7.96 -3.81
C SER A 122 -39.30 -6.45 -3.94
N THR A 123 -38.28 -5.81 -3.35
CA THR A 123 -37.88 -4.44 -3.75
C THR A 123 -36.45 -4.10 -3.32
N TRP A 124 -35.45 -4.44 -4.16
CA TRP A 124 -34.19 -3.69 -4.18
C TRP A 124 -34.02 -3.04 -5.55
N SER A 125 -34.25 -1.74 -5.52
CA SER A 125 -34.26 -0.80 -6.64
C SER A 125 -32.86 -0.66 -7.24
N SER A 126 -32.84 -0.63 -8.56
CA SER A 126 -31.72 -0.36 -9.47
C SER A 126 -30.93 0.91 -9.12
N TYR A 127 -29.59 0.80 -9.10
CA TYR A 127 -28.72 1.92 -9.42
C TYR A 127 -28.10 1.70 -10.81
N ARG A 128 -28.52 2.56 -11.75
CA ARG A 128 -27.92 2.70 -13.08
C ARG A 128 -26.55 3.36 -12.94
N VAL A 129 -25.55 2.78 -13.58
CA VAL A 129 -24.28 3.43 -13.90
C VAL A 129 -24.55 4.31 -15.13
N PHE A 130 -24.38 5.63 -14.99
CA PHE A 130 -24.22 6.52 -16.13
C PHE A 130 -22.76 6.48 -16.56
N GLY A 131 -22.53 6.44 -17.88
CA GLY A 131 -21.23 6.27 -18.51
C GLY A 131 -20.52 7.58 -18.87
#